data_AF-A0A941BLX4-F1
#
_entry.id   AF-A0A941BLX4-F1
#
_cell.length_a   1.000
_cell.length_b   1.000
_cell.length_c   1.000
_cell.angle_alpha   90.00
_cell.angle_beta   90.00
_cell.angle_gamma   90.00
#
_symmetry.space_group_name_H-M   'P 1'
#
loop_
_entity.id
_entity.type
_entity.pdbx_description
1 polymer ?
#
loop_
_entity_poly.entity_id
_entity_poly.type
_entity_poly.pdbx_seq_one_letter_code
_entity_poly.pdbx_strand_id
1 'polypeptide(L)'
;MLALLPAVLRAELQALSNIDVLLLQPEDQLRQRVDGDALSRHVLALQDAARRALEAQFARRPNAGFLVLGLRPGHAPRAWLDLDQPLPEAAAQSLRQALEGVSPPPVRGTVLVTIKASLWGGRVSSRKAPVPPQWRAAAARSRDKLEIDQLAEMAWSDP
;
A
#
# COMPACT_ATOMS: atom_id res chain seq x y z
N MET A 1 31.26 -11.10 -36.60
CA MET A 1 29.84 -11.49 -36.46
C MET A 1 29.32 -10.83 -35.19
N LEU A 2 28.75 -9.62 -35.32
CA LEU A 2 28.18 -8.88 -34.19
C LEU A 2 26.88 -9.58 -33.76
N ALA A 3 26.83 -10.10 -32.55
CA ALA A 3 25.59 -10.53 -31.94
C ALA A 3 24.79 -9.29 -31.52
N LEU A 4 23.82 -8.91 -32.34
CA LEU A 4 22.72 -8.03 -31.93
C LEU A 4 21.91 -8.79 -30.89
N LEU A 5 22.21 -8.54 -29.61
CA LEU A 5 21.26 -8.82 -28.53
C LEU A 5 19.94 -8.13 -28.89
N PRO A 6 18.80 -8.84 -28.91
CA PRO A 6 17.53 -8.19 -29.20
C PRO A 6 17.25 -7.16 -28.09
N ALA A 7 17.00 -5.91 -28.49
CA ALA A 7 16.57 -4.80 -27.65
C ALA A 7 15.24 -5.06 -26.89
N VAL A 8 14.71 -6.28 -26.97
CA VAL A 8 13.50 -6.78 -26.32
C VAL A 8 13.75 -7.14 -24.84
N LEU A 9 15.01 -7.21 -24.38
CA LEU A 9 15.34 -7.62 -23.00
C LEU A 9 15.34 -6.49 -21.95
N ARG A 10 14.84 -5.28 -22.26
CA ARG A 10 14.84 -4.15 -21.30
C ARG A 10 13.60 -3.25 -21.41
N ALA A 11 12.40 -3.83 -21.47
CA ALA A 11 11.36 -3.22 -20.65
C ALA A 11 11.80 -3.49 -19.22
N GLU A 12 12.49 -2.54 -18.57
CA GLU A 12 12.69 -2.62 -17.14
C GLU A 12 11.32 -2.88 -16.54
N LEU A 13 11.10 -4.07 -15.98
CA LEU A 13 9.89 -4.40 -15.26
C LEU A 13 9.88 -3.46 -14.06
N GLN A 14 9.25 -2.29 -14.25
CA GLN A 14 9.17 -1.25 -13.23
C GLN A 14 8.66 -1.93 -11.97
N ALA A 15 9.40 -1.74 -10.88
CA ALA A 15 9.10 -2.43 -9.64
C ALA A 15 7.69 -2.10 -9.14
N LEU A 16 7.24 -0.88 -9.42
CA LEU A 16 5.89 -0.38 -9.20
C LEU A 16 5.39 0.33 -10.47
N SER A 17 4.19 -0.02 -10.95
CA SER A 17 3.57 0.52 -12.17
C SER A 17 2.04 0.49 -12.06
N ASN A 18 1.32 1.11 -13.01
CA ASN A 18 -0.15 1.18 -13.04
C ASN A 18 -0.75 1.60 -11.69
N ILE A 19 -0.24 2.71 -11.17
CA ILE A 19 -0.55 3.18 -9.83
C ILE A 19 -1.88 3.94 -9.84
N ASP A 20 -2.77 3.59 -8.92
CA ASP A 20 -4.02 4.30 -8.63
C ASP A 20 -4.14 4.52 -7.12
N VAL A 21 -4.70 5.66 -6.71
CA VAL A 21 -4.81 6.06 -5.30
C VAL A 21 -6.28 6.03 -4.90
N LEU A 22 -6.60 5.17 -3.94
CA LEU A 22 -7.96 4.98 -3.44
C LEU A 22 -8.08 5.61 -2.06
N LEU A 23 -9.03 6.53 -1.92
CA LEU A 23 -9.45 7.07 -0.64
C LEU A 23 -10.62 6.22 -0.15
N LEU A 24 -10.39 5.49 0.95
CA LEU A 24 -11.41 4.57 1.49
C LEU A 24 -12.45 5.28 2.36
N GLN A 25 -12.19 6.53 2.68
CA GLN A 25 -13.03 7.36 3.54
C GLN A 25 -13.69 8.47 2.71
N PRO A 26 -14.88 8.93 3.11
CA PRO A 26 -15.52 10.09 2.50
C PRO A 26 -14.62 11.33 2.49
N GLU A 27 -14.68 12.11 1.42
CA GLU A 27 -13.80 13.26 1.20
C GLU A 27 -13.99 14.35 2.26
N ASP A 28 -15.22 14.59 2.70
CA ASP A 28 -15.56 15.53 3.76
C ASP A 28 -14.88 15.15 5.09
N GLN A 29 -14.83 13.87 5.43
CA GLN A 29 -14.11 13.38 6.60
C GLN A 29 -12.60 13.57 6.44
N LEU A 30 -12.04 13.27 5.27
CA LEU A 30 -10.61 13.42 5.04
C LEU A 30 -10.15 14.88 5.12
N ARG A 31 -10.91 15.82 4.54
CA ARG A 31 -10.62 17.27 4.63
C ARG A 31 -10.61 17.78 6.08
N GLN A 32 -11.42 17.19 6.95
CA GLN A 32 -11.41 17.50 8.38
C GLN A 32 -10.22 16.85 9.12
N ARG A 33 -9.67 15.75 8.61
CA ARG A 33 -8.64 14.95 9.29
C ARG A 33 -7.22 15.31 8.84
N VAL A 34 -7.00 15.74 7.60
CA VAL A 34 -5.67 15.99 7.05
C VAL A 34 -5.70 17.11 6.02
N ASP A 35 -4.61 17.86 5.92
CA ASP A 35 -4.41 18.83 4.84
C ASP A 35 -4.24 18.10 3.49
N GLY A 36 -4.95 18.56 2.46
CA GLY A 36 -4.98 17.89 1.16
C GLY A 36 -3.61 17.86 0.48
N ASP A 37 -2.91 18.99 0.47
CA ASP A 37 -1.59 19.10 -0.17
C ASP A 37 -0.54 18.27 0.59
N ALA A 38 -0.59 18.29 1.91
CA ALA A 38 0.26 17.43 2.75
C ALA A 38 -0.01 15.94 2.49
N LEU A 39 -1.27 15.54 2.34
CA LEU A 39 -1.62 14.16 2.00
C LEU A 39 -1.10 13.78 0.61
N SER A 40 -1.28 14.63 -0.40
CA SER A 40 -0.79 14.38 -1.76
C SER A 40 0.74 14.22 -1.81
N ARG A 41 1.49 15.09 -1.13
CA ARG A 41 2.95 14.95 -0.99
C ARG A 41 3.33 13.64 -0.31
N HIS A 42 2.61 13.27 0.74
CA HIS A 42 2.85 12.02 1.45
C HIS A 42 2.59 10.79 0.56
N VAL A 43 1.53 10.80 -0.25
CA VAL A 43 1.24 9.72 -1.21
C VAL A 43 2.38 9.54 -2.21
N LEU A 44 2.94 10.62 -2.75
CA LEU A 44 4.10 10.54 -3.65
C LEU A 44 5.32 9.94 -2.95
N ALA A 45 5.60 10.36 -1.70
CA ALA A 45 6.68 9.79 -0.91
C ALA A 45 6.50 8.29 -0.63
N LEU A 46 5.26 7.84 -0.40
CA LEU A 46 4.94 6.41 -0.24
C LEU A 46 5.18 5.62 -1.52
N GLN A 47 4.79 6.16 -2.68
CA GLN A 47 5.06 5.51 -3.98
C GLN A 47 6.56 5.34 -4.22
N ASP A 48 7.36 6.36 -3.91
CA ASP A 48 8.82 6.30 -4.03
C ASP A 48 9.45 5.32 -3.04
N ALA A 49 9.01 5.31 -1.78
CA ALA A 49 9.49 4.36 -0.78
C ALA A 49 9.18 2.91 -1.18
N ALA A 50 7.94 2.65 -1.63
CA ALA A 50 7.53 1.33 -2.13
C ALA A 50 8.36 0.90 -3.34
N ARG A 51 8.56 1.81 -4.31
CA ARG A 51 9.37 1.54 -5.51
C ARG A 51 10.78 1.10 -5.14
N ARG A 52 11.48 1.87 -4.30
CA ARG A 52 12.84 1.55 -3.85
C ARG A 52 12.91 0.22 -3.10
N ALA A 53 11.95 -0.05 -2.21
CA ALA A 53 11.89 -1.31 -1.48
C ALA A 53 11.70 -2.52 -2.39
N LEU A 54 10.90 -2.37 -3.46
CA LEU A 54 10.64 -3.42 -4.45
C LEU A 54 11.80 -3.59 -5.45
N GLU A 55 12.51 -2.52 -5.81
CA GLU A 55 13.71 -2.56 -6.67
C GLU A 55 14.86 -3.35 -6.02
N ALA A 56 15.00 -3.21 -4.70
CA ALA A 56 16.00 -3.93 -3.90
C ALA A 56 15.74 -5.46 -3.82
N GLN A 57 14.59 -5.94 -4.27
CA GLN A 57 14.25 -7.36 -4.21
C GLN A 57 14.91 -8.16 -5.35
N PHE A 58 15.50 -9.29 -4.99
CA PHE A 58 16.13 -10.22 -5.94
C PHE A 58 15.10 -11.18 -6.58
N ALA A 59 14.16 -11.70 -5.79
CA ALA A 59 13.13 -12.63 -6.25
C ALA A 59 11.88 -11.89 -6.76
N ARG A 60 11.99 -11.30 -7.95
CA ARG A 60 10.92 -10.50 -8.59
C ARG A 60 9.91 -11.42 -9.26
N ARG A 61 8.67 -11.47 -8.75
CA ARG A 61 7.55 -12.21 -9.35
C ARG A 61 6.43 -11.24 -9.70
N PRO A 62 5.98 -11.17 -10.96
CA PRO A 62 4.86 -10.30 -11.34
C PRO A 62 3.67 -10.47 -10.40
N ASN A 63 3.17 -9.37 -9.85
CA ASN A 63 2.10 -9.37 -8.86
C ASN A 63 1.29 -8.07 -8.96
N ALA A 64 0.19 -7.97 -8.24
CA ALA A 64 -0.60 -6.75 -8.12
C ALA A 64 -1.41 -6.77 -6.81
N GLY A 65 -2.03 -5.64 -6.49
CA GLY A 65 -2.96 -5.53 -5.38
C GLY A 65 -2.87 -4.17 -4.73
N PHE A 66 -2.95 -4.14 -3.39
CA PHE A 66 -3.04 -2.92 -2.63
C PHE A 66 -1.96 -2.83 -1.55
N LEU A 67 -1.40 -1.63 -1.43
CA LEU A 67 -0.58 -1.20 -0.31
C LEU A 67 -1.44 -0.22 0.49
N VAL A 68 -1.79 -0.57 1.72
CA VAL A 68 -2.65 0.27 2.57
C VAL A 68 -1.81 0.81 3.72
N LEU A 69 -1.85 2.12 3.93
CA LEU A 69 -1.22 2.79 5.07
C LEU A 69 -2.28 3.45 5.93
N GLY A 70 -2.27 3.12 7.21
CA GLY A 70 -3.02 3.83 8.25
C GLY A 70 -2.16 4.88 8.94
N LEU A 71 -2.73 6.08 9.08
CA LEU A 71 -2.20 7.19 9.86
C LEU A 71 -3.15 7.49 11.03
N ARG A 72 -2.59 7.72 12.22
CA ARG A 72 -3.36 8.06 13.43
C ARG A 72 -2.63 9.12 14.26
N PRO A 73 -3.35 10.08 14.90
CA PRO A 73 -2.71 11.13 15.68
C PRO A 73 -1.89 10.56 16.85
N GLY A 74 -0.60 10.87 16.91
CA GLY A 74 0.28 10.45 18.01
C GLY A 74 0.72 8.98 17.96
N HIS A 75 0.44 8.25 16.89
CA HIS A 75 0.87 6.86 16.71
C HIS A 75 1.79 6.72 15.50
N ALA A 76 2.63 5.68 15.51
CA ALA A 76 3.38 5.28 14.32
C ALA A 76 2.42 4.84 13.19
N PRO A 77 2.74 5.12 11.92
CA PRO A 77 1.99 4.59 10.79
C PRO A 77 1.97 3.06 10.80
N ARG A 78 0.93 2.46 10.22
CA ARG A 78 0.80 1.00 10.07
C ARG A 78 0.53 0.66 8.61
N ALA A 79 1.32 -0.26 8.05
CA ALA A 79 1.15 -0.72 6.68
C ALA A 79 0.54 -2.13 6.65
N TRP A 80 -0.47 -2.30 5.81
CA TRP A 80 -1.05 -3.59 5.46
C TRP A 80 -0.86 -3.87 3.98
N LEU A 81 -0.42 -5.09 3.66
CA LEU A 81 -0.24 -5.55 2.29
C LEU A 81 -1.38 -6.48 1.92
N ASP A 82 -2.08 -6.15 0.85
CA ASP A 82 -3.18 -6.94 0.33
C ASP A 82 -2.97 -7.21 -1.15
N LEU A 83 -2.01 -8.09 -1.41
CA LEU A 83 -1.58 -8.48 -2.75
C LEU A 83 -2.34 -9.71 -3.24
N ASP A 84 -2.53 -9.82 -4.56
CA ASP A 84 -3.24 -10.92 -5.20
C ASP A 84 -2.51 -12.26 -4.99
N GLN A 85 -1.18 -12.21 -4.83
CA GLN A 85 -0.36 -13.31 -4.34
C GLN A 85 0.52 -12.85 -3.17
N PRO A 86 0.77 -13.71 -2.17
CA PRO A 86 1.66 -13.36 -1.07
C PRO A 86 3.09 -13.16 -1.56
N LEU A 87 3.77 -12.15 -1.03
CA LEU A 87 5.22 -12.00 -1.18
C LEU A 87 5.95 -12.93 -0.20
N PRO A 88 7.22 -13.29 -0.47
CA PRO A 88 8.09 -13.84 0.55
C PRO A 88 8.13 -12.91 1.77
N GLU A 89 8.12 -13.48 2.98
CA GLU A 89 7.94 -12.70 4.22
C GLU A 89 8.97 -11.58 4.38
N ALA A 90 10.24 -11.85 4.03
CA ALA A 90 11.30 -10.83 4.08
C ALA A 90 11.02 -9.64 3.15
N ALA A 91 10.48 -9.88 1.95
CA ALA A 91 10.11 -8.84 1.00
C ALA A 91 8.86 -8.08 1.48
N ALA A 92 7.87 -8.79 2.03
CA ALA A 92 6.68 -8.19 2.63
C ALA A 92 7.06 -7.27 3.80
N GLN A 93 7.94 -7.73 4.68
CA GLN A 93 8.41 -6.97 5.83
C GLN A 93 9.22 -5.74 5.41
N SER A 94 10.14 -5.89 4.46
CA SER A 94 10.91 -4.76 3.91
C SER A 94 9.99 -3.70 3.29
N LEU A 95 8.95 -4.11 2.58
CA LEU A 95 7.98 -3.19 1.99
C LEU A 95 7.13 -2.47 3.06
N ARG A 96 6.66 -3.18 4.10
CA ARG A 96 5.95 -2.57 5.23
C ARG A 96 6.82 -1.53 5.94
N GLN A 97 8.07 -1.89 6.26
CA GLN A 97 9.00 -0.98 6.93
C GLN A 97 9.31 0.27 6.10
N ALA A 98 9.47 0.12 4.77
CA ALA A 98 9.68 1.25 3.89
C ALA A 98 8.49 2.22 3.87
N LEU A 99 7.26 1.69 3.87
CA LEU A 99 6.04 2.49 3.91
C LEU A 99 5.86 3.17 5.28
N GLU A 100 6.02 2.42 6.38
CA GLU A 100 5.86 2.91 7.75
C GLU A 100 6.96 3.92 8.14
N GLY A 101 8.12 3.87 7.48
CA GLY A 101 9.23 4.80 7.67
C GLY A 101 9.06 6.16 6.98
N VAL A 102 8.05 6.34 6.13
CA VAL A 102 7.75 7.64 5.52
C VAL A 102 7.12 8.55 6.58
N SER A 103 7.73 9.73 6.79
CA SER A 103 7.20 10.70 7.76
C SER A 103 5.74 11.06 7.45
N PRO A 104 4.81 10.81 8.38
CA PRO A 104 3.40 11.08 8.15
C PRO A 104 3.10 12.59 8.24
N PRO A 105 2.14 13.11 7.47
CA PRO A 105 1.62 14.44 7.69
C PRO A 105 0.90 14.50 9.04
N PRO A 106 0.72 15.70 9.62
CA PRO A 106 -0.12 15.84 10.80
C PRO A 106 -1.56 15.45 10.47
N VAL A 107 -2.13 14.54 11.26
CA VAL A 107 -3.53 14.11 11.14
C VAL A 107 -4.29 14.41 12.43
N ARG A 108 -5.58 14.70 12.29
CA ARG A 108 -6.53 14.99 13.39
C ARG A 108 -7.45 13.80 13.71
N GLY A 109 -7.39 12.75 12.91
CA GLY A 109 -8.10 11.48 13.10
C GLY A 109 -7.51 10.43 12.17
N THR A 110 -8.10 9.23 12.17
CA THR A 110 -7.59 8.10 11.37
C THR A 110 -7.75 8.38 9.88
N VAL A 111 -6.66 8.21 9.13
CA VAL A 111 -6.61 8.38 7.67
C VAL A 111 -6.03 7.12 7.04
N LEU A 112 -6.70 6.59 6.02
CA LEU A 112 -6.29 5.43 5.25
C LEU A 112 -5.90 5.88 3.84
N VAL A 113 -4.64 5.65 3.49
CA VAL A 113 -4.11 5.84 2.15
C VAL A 113 -3.97 4.48 1.50
N THR A 114 -4.59 4.27 0.35
CA THR A 114 -4.46 3.03 -0.41
C THR A 114 -3.84 3.28 -1.77
N ILE A 115 -2.77 2.55 -2.06
CA ILE A 115 -2.13 2.52 -3.37
C ILE A 115 -2.46 1.19 -4.02
N LYS A 116 -3.23 1.21 -5.10
CA LYS A 116 -3.42 0.06 -5.98
C LYS A 116 -2.31 0.07 -7.02
N ALA A 117 -1.61 -1.04 -7.21
CA ALA A 117 -0.48 -1.08 -8.15
C ALA A 117 -0.23 -2.46 -8.74
N SER A 118 0.47 -2.44 -9.88
CA SER A 118 1.16 -3.58 -10.49
C SER A 118 2.62 -3.61 -10.03
N LEU A 119 3.09 -4.77 -9.63
CA LEU A 119 4.46 -5.01 -9.20
C LEU A 119 5.20 -5.84 -10.26
N TRP A 120 6.39 -5.38 -10.66
CA TRP A 120 7.25 -6.06 -11.66
C TRP A 120 6.49 -6.50 -12.93
N GLY A 121 5.66 -5.62 -13.49
CA GLY A 121 4.88 -5.88 -14.70
C GLY A 121 3.69 -6.84 -14.53
N GLY A 122 3.26 -7.14 -13.30
CA GLY A 122 2.04 -7.92 -13.05
C GLY A 122 0.78 -7.27 -13.62
N ARG A 123 -0.22 -8.08 -13.97
CA ARG A 123 -1.52 -7.57 -14.43
C ARG A 123 -2.22 -6.83 -13.30
N VAL A 124 -2.79 -5.66 -13.59
CA VAL A 124 -3.54 -4.86 -12.61
C VAL A 124 -4.62 -5.71 -11.95
N SER A 125 -4.72 -5.65 -10.62
CA SER A 125 -5.75 -6.37 -9.87
C SER A 125 -7.15 -5.95 -10.32
N SER A 126 -8.05 -6.92 -10.50
CA SER A 126 -9.46 -6.65 -10.82
C SER A 126 -10.28 -6.21 -9.61
N ARG A 127 -9.73 -6.32 -8.39
CA ARG A 127 -10.40 -5.94 -7.15
C ARG A 127 -10.62 -4.42 -7.09
N LYS A 128 -11.76 -4.02 -6.52
CA LYS A 128 -12.16 -2.60 -6.41
C LYS A 128 -11.67 -1.94 -5.12
N ALA A 129 -11.46 -2.71 -4.07
CA ALA A 129 -11.04 -2.22 -2.75
C ALA A 129 -10.15 -3.28 -2.07
N PRO A 130 -9.28 -2.84 -1.15
CA PRO A 130 -8.49 -3.76 -0.34
C PRO A 130 -9.36 -4.44 0.72
N VAL A 131 -9.00 -5.67 1.05
CA VAL A 131 -9.50 -6.41 2.21
C VAL A 131 -8.32 -7.14 2.88
N PRO A 132 -7.40 -6.39 3.51
CA PRO A 132 -6.19 -6.97 4.10
C PRO A 132 -6.53 -8.10 5.07
N PRO A 133 -5.69 -9.15 5.18
CA PRO A 133 -5.93 -10.27 6.07
C PRO A 133 -6.25 -9.86 7.52
N GLN A 134 -5.56 -8.82 8.02
CA GLN A 134 -5.77 -8.27 9.36
C GLN A 134 -7.16 -7.66 9.53
N TRP A 135 -7.69 -7.01 8.50
CA TRP A 135 -9.05 -6.44 8.53
C TRP A 135 -10.11 -7.55 8.49
N ARG A 136 -9.86 -8.64 7.75
CA ARG A 136 -10.73 -9.82 7.80
C ARG A 136 -10.74 -10.47 9.18
N ALA A 137 -9.58 -10.57 9.82
CA ALA A 137 -9.48 -11.08 11.19
C ALA A 137 -10.19 -10.16 12.19
N ALA A 138 -10.06 -8.84 12.05
CA ALA A 138 -10.79 -7.86 12.85
C ALA A 138 -12.32 -7.98 12.65
N ALA A 139 -12.78 -8.04 11.40
CA ALA A 139 -14.19 -8.20 11.07
C ALA A 139 -14.78 -9.49 11.66
N ALA A 140 -14.06 -10.60 11.59
CA ALA A 140 -14.51 -11.89 12.14
C ALA A 140 -14.66 -11.89 13.67
N ARG A 141 -13.98 -10.97 14.38
CA ARG A 141 -14.10 -10.78 15.84
C ARG A 141 -15.29 -9.91 16.23
N SER A 142 -15.87 -9.17 15.29
CA SER A 142 -17.01 -8.28 15.53
C SER A 142 -18.33 -8.97 15.18
N ARG A 143 -19.37 -8.68 15.96
CA ARG A 143 -20.76 -9.08 15.64
C ARG A 143 -21.51 -8.02 14.83
N ASP A 144 -20.99 -6.80 14.81
CA ASP A 144 -21.60 -5.65 14.14
C ASP A 144 -20.93 -5.38 12.79
N LYS A 145 -21.69 -4.76 11.88
CA LYS A 145 -21.13 -4.22 10.64
C LYS A 145 -20.27 -3.00 10.99
N LEU A 146 -18.97 -3.14 10.78
CA LEU A 146 -17.98 -2.10 11.05
C LEU A 146 -17.76 -1.23 9.81
N GLU A 147 -17.61 0.07 10.04
CA GLU A 147 -17.09 1.00 9.04
C GLU A 147 -15.57 0.77 8.83
N ILE A 148 -15.04 1.28 7.72
CA ILE A 148 -13.67 0.97 7.30
C ILE A 148 -12.60 1.49 8.27
N ASP A 149 -12.84 2.64 8.89
CA ASP A 149 -11.94 3.20 9.90
C ASP A 149 -11.99 2.38 11.20
N GLN A 150 -13.16 1.93 11.61
CA GLN A 150 -13.30 1.01 12.75
C GLN A 150 -12.57 -0.31 12.52
N LEU A 151 -12.67 -0.88 11.32
CA LEU A 151 -11.92 -2.09 10.95
C LEU A 151 -10.42 -1.88 11.02
N ALA A 152 -9.92 -0.77 10.48
CA ALA A 152 -8.51 -0.43 10.52
C ALA A 152 -8.02 -0.23 11.96
N GLU A 153 -8.79 0.45 12.80
CA GLU A 153 -8.48 0.63 14.23
C GLU A 153 -8.40 -0.71 14.97
N MET A 154 -9.32 -1.64 14.71
CA MET A 154 -9.28 -2.98 15.32
C MET A 154 -8.12 -3.84 14.82
N ALA A 155 -7.67 -3.62 13.58
CA ALA A 155 -6.54 -4.30 12.98
C ALA A 155 -5.18 -3.65 13.30
N TRP A 156 -5.17 -2.52 14.01
CA TRP A 156 -3.94 -1.76 14.29
C TRP A 156 -2.98 -2.51 15.19
N SER A 157 -3.52 -3.27 16.14
CA SER A 157 -2.76 -4.02 17.15
C SER A 157 -2.58 -5.50 16.81
N ASP A 158 -3.12 -5.97 15.68
CA ASP A 158 -2.85 -7.33 15.22
C ASP A 158 -1.42 -7.40 14.65
N PRO A 159 -0.58 -8.34 15.12
CA PRO A 159 0.83 -8.45 14.73
C PRO A 159 1.01 -8.64 13.21
#